data_AF-A0A2U8VVE3-F1
#
_entry.id   AF-A0A2U8VVE3-F1
#
_cell.length_a   1.000
_cell.length_b   1.000
_cell.length_c   1.000
_cell.angle_alpha   90.00
_cell.angle_beta   90.00
_cell.angle_gamma   90.00
#
_symmetry.space_group_name_H-M   'P 1'
#
loop_
_entity.id
_entity.type
_entity.pdbx_description
1 polymer ?
#
loop_
_entity_poly.entity_id
_entity_poly.type
_entity_poly.pdbx_seq_one_letter_code
_entity_poly.pdbx_strand_id
1 'polypeptide(L)'
;MILIDNDVLSQLNRPRPDPSVKAWFAGLRPYEFGIAGVTVFEQFRGIALVRGRNATLAHTLSLWWEGFLATLAPEQLIAAHVDVLREQAELYAHPRAEP
;
A
#
# COMPACT_ATOMS: atom_id res chain seq x y z
N MET A 1 -5.44 -4.23 16.01
CA MET A 1 -4.84 -4.37 14.66
C MET A 1 -5.47 -3.33 13.76
N ILE A 2 -4.67 -2.64 12.95
CA ILE A 2 -5.11 -1.65 11.97
C ILE A 2 -4.75 -2.11 10.55
N LEU A 3 -5.48 -1.65 9.54
CA LEU A 3 -5.14 -1.87 8.14
C LEU A 3 -4.44 -0.62 7.61
N ILE A 4 -3.23 -0.77 7.10
CA ILE A 4 -2.48 0.35 6.55
C ILE A 4 -2.88 0.57 5.10
N ASP A 5 -3.39 1.76 4.80
CA ASP A 5 -3.79 2.15 3.46
C ASP A 5 -2.57 2.55 2.60
N ASN A 6 -2.80 2.63 1.30
CA ASN A 6 -1.81 2.98 0.30
C ASN A 6 -1.18 4.37 0.53
N ASP A 7 -1.97 5.35 0.98
CA ASP A 7 -1.49 6.71 1.17
C ASP A 7 -0.37 6.80 2.23
N VAL A 8 -0.52 6.08 3.34
CA VAL A 8 0.47 5.94 4.41
C VAL A 8 1.73 5.27 3.87
N LEU A 9 1.59 4.13 3.17
CA LEU A 9 2.74 3.42 2.61
C LEU A 9 3.47 4.26 1.56
N SER A 10 2.72 5.00 0.75
CA SER A 10 3.26 5.94 -0.22
C SER A 10 3.96 7.13 0.43
N GLN A 11 3.53 7.59 1.61
CA GLN A 11 4.24 8.61 2.40
C GLN A 11 5.59 8.08 2.92
N LEU A 12 5.64 6.83 3.42
CA LEU A 12 6.86 6.21 3.95
C LEU A 12 7.96 6.03 2.88
N ASN A 13 7.57 5.90 1.60
CA ASN A 13 8.49 5.80 0.46
C ASN A 13 9.01 7.15 -0.07
N ARG A 14 8.50 8.28 0.42
CA ARG A 14 8.95 9.58 -0.11
C ARG A 14 10.40 9.86 0.30
N PRO A 15 11.18 10.61 -0.50
CA PRO A 15 12.53 11.05 -0.11
C PRO A 15 12.57 11.81 1.21
N ARG A 16 11.47 12.50 1.55
CA ARG A 16 11.26 13.20 2.83
C ARG A 16 9.87 12.80 3.35
N PRO A 17 9.76 11.65 4.04
CA PRO A 17 8.49 11.23 4.63
C PRO A 17 8.12 12.19 5.76
N ASP A 18 6.82 12.33 6.02
CA ASP A 18 6.36 13.06 7.20
C ASP A 18 6.94 12.42 8.48
N PRO A 19 7.66 13.18 9.34
CA PRO A 19 8.30 12.62 10.52
C PRO A 19 7.32 11.98 11.50
N SER A 20 6.11 12.52 11.62
CA SER A 20 5.07 12.01 12.52
C SER A 20 4.52 10.69 12.02
N VAL A 21 4.28 10.56 10.71
CA VAL A 21 3.84 9.28 10.10
C VAL A 21 4.93 8.22 10.25
N LYS A 22 6.19 8.59 10.00
CA LYS A 22 7.33 7.67 10.15
C LYS A 22 7.49 7.19 11.59
N ALA A 23 7.42 8.11 12.56
CA ALA A 23 7.55 7.78 13.98
C ALA A 23 6.40 6.90 14.48
N TRP A 24 5.17 7.20 14.05
CA TRP A 24 4.00 6.39 14.36
C TRP A 24 4.13 4.97 13.80
N PHE A 25 4.48 4.83 12.52
CA PHE A 25 4.63 3.52 11.88
C PHE A 25 5.76 2.70 12.53
N ALA A 26 6.90 3.33 12.83
CA ALA A 26 8.02 2.68 13.50
C ALA A 26 7.71 2.23 14.93
N GLY A 27 6.68 2.80 15.58
CA GLY A 27 6.22 2.40 16.90
C GLY A 27 5.28 1.20 16.89
N LEU A 28 4.79 0.76 15.73
CA LEU A 28 3.88 -0.38 15.63
C LEU A 28 4.65 -1.70 15.72
N ARG A 29 4.12 -2.63 16.52
CA ARG A 29 4.58 -4.03 16.52
C ARG A 29 3.99 -4.74 15.29
N PRO A 30 4.65 -5.79 14.76
CA PRO A 30 4.17 -6.49 13.57
C PRO A 30 2.70 -6.94 13.63
N TYR A 31 2.25 -7.44 14.78
CA TYR A 31 0.85 -7.89 14.96
C TYR A 31 -0.18 -6.75 15.16
N GLU A 32 0.28 -5.50 15.24
CA GLU A 32 -0.60 -4.35 15.39
C GLU A 32 -1.12 -3.84 14.05
N PHE A 33 -0.56 -4.29 12.93
CA PHE A 33 -0.99 -3.86 11.60
C PHE A 33 -0.99 -4.98 10.57
N GLY A 34 -1.83 -4.80 9.54
CA GLY A 34 -1.78 -5.56 8.30
C GLY A 34 -1.86 -4.64 7.08
N ILE A 35 -1.67 -5.22 5.91
CA ILE A 35 -1.73 -4.55 4.61
C ILE A 35 -2.64 -5.39 3.72
N ALA A 36 -3.57 -4.73 3.04
CA ALA A 36 -4.44 -5.45 2.12
C ALA A 36 -3.65 -5.89 0.89
N GLY A 37 -3.88 -7.14 0.44
CA GLY A 37 -3.27 -7.63 -0.80
C GLY A 37 -3.61 -6.76 -2.02
N VAL A 38 -4.78 -6.11 -2.02
CA VAL A 38 -5.17 -5.15 -3.06
C VAL A 38 -4.24 -3.93 -3.11
N THR A 39 -3.74 -3.45 -1.97
CA THR A 39 -2.77 -2.35 -1.90
C THR A 39 -1.47 -2.71 -2.60
N VAL A 40 -1.03 -3.98 -2.50
CA VAL A 40 0.15 -4.46 -3.25
C VAL A 40 -0.10 -4.38 -4.76
N PHE A 41 -1.27 -4.84 -5.21
CA PHE A 41 -1.64 -4.73 -6.62
C PHE A 41 -1.63 -3.29 -7.12
N GLU A 42 -2.25 -2.36 -6.38
CA GLU A 42 -2.34 -0.95 -6.75
C GLU A 42 -0.95 -0.32 -6.91
N GLN A 43 -0.02 -0.64 -6.01
CA GLN A 43 1.31 -0.07 -6.01
C GLN A 43 2.17 -0.60 -7.14
N PHE A 44 2.17 -1.91 -7.38
CA PHE A 44 2.91 -2.46 -8.52
C PHE A 44 2.30 -2.05 -9.86
N ARG A 45 0.97 -1.87 -9.95
CA ARG A 45 0.34 -1.26 -11.12
C ARG A 45 0.80 0.18 -11.32
N GLY A 46 0.82 0.99 -10.26
CA GLY A 46 1.33 2.36 -10.30
C GLY A 46 2.78 2.44 -10.78
N ILE A 47 3.66 1.58 -10.25
CA ILE A 47 5.06 1.48 -10.67
C ILE A 47 5.18 1.09 -12.14
N ALA A 48 4.40 0.13 -12.61
CA ALA A 48 4.39 -0.28 -14.01
C ALA A 48 3.98 0.87 -14.94
N LEU A 49 2.99 1.68 -14.54
CA LEU A 49 2.59 2.88 -15.29
C LEU A 49 3.69 3.96 -15.31
N VAL A 50 4.39 4.17 -14.20
CA VAL A 50 5.51 5.13 -14.11
C VAL A 50 6.69 4.68 -14.99
N ARG A 51 6.94 3.38 -15.10
CA ARG A 51 8.07 2.81 -15.85
C ARG A 51 8.12 3.28 -17.31
N GLY A 52 6.97 3.43 -17.96
CA GLY A 52 6.88 3.93 -19.34
C GLY A 52 7.34 5.39 -19.51
N ARG A 53 7.39 6.17 -18.42
CA ARG A 53 7.78 7.59 -18.42
C ARG A 53 9.13 7.83 -17.76
N ASN A 54 9.43 7.10 -16.68
CA ASN A 54 10.65 7.23 -15.91
C ASN A 54 11.06 5.87 -15.33
N ALA A 55 11.90 5.16 -16.07
CA ALA A 55 12.37 3.83 -15.70
C ALA A 55 13.20 3.83 -14.40
N THR A 56 14.02 4.87 -14.18
CA THR A 56 14.83 5.02 -12.96
C THR A 56 13.94 5.17 -11.73
N LEU A 57 12.95 6.06 -11.78
CA LEU A 57 12.00 6.23 -10.67
C LEU A 57 11.22 4.95 -10.41
N ALA A 58 10.72 4.27 -11.45
CA ALA A 58 10.02 3.01 -11.30
C ALA A 58 10.89 1.94 -10.64
N HIS A 59 12.18 1.86 -11.01
CA HIS A 59 13.12 0.93 -10.38
C HIS A 59 13.36 1.25 -8.91
N THR A 60 13.57 2.53 -8.55
CA THR A 60 13.71 2.95 -7.16
C THR A 60 12.47 2.60 -6.33
N LEU A 61 11.26 2.86 -6.86
CA LEU A 61 10.02 2.52 -6.19
C LEU A 61 9.85 0.99 -6.02
N SER A 62 10.21 0.20 -7.04
CA SER A 62 10.20 -1.26 -6.96
C SER A 62 11.11 -1.77 -5.84
N LEU A 63 12.35 -1.29 -5.77
CA LEU A 63 13.30 -1.74 -4.75
C LEU A 63 12.82 -1.43 -3.33
N TRP A 64 12.23 -0.24 -3.13
CA TRP A 64 11.68 0.11 -1.83
C TRP A 64 10.51 -0.81 -1.44
N TRP A 65 9.58 -1.05 -2.37
CA TRP A 65 8.42 -1.90 -2.11
C TRP A 65 8.78 -3.36 -1.91
N GLU A 66 9.69 -3.91 -2.71
CA GLU A 66 10.19 -5.27 -2.53
C GLU A 66 10.90 -5.43 -1.18
N GLY A 67 11.73 -4.45 -0.81
CA GLY A 67 12.40 -4.43 0.50
C GLY A 67 11.40 -4.36 1.66
N PHE A 68 10.37 -3.52 1.53
CA PHE A 68 9.30 -3.41 2.53
C PHE A 68 8.48 -4.69 2.65
N LEU A 69 8.06 -5.30 1.53
CA LEU A 69 7.31 -6.56 1.57
C LEU A 69 8.14 -7.70 2.17
N ALA A 70 9.46 -7.70 1.97
CA ALA A 70 10.36 -8.69 2.57
C ALA A 70 10.48 -8.55 4.10
N THR A 71 10.08 -7.43 4.71
CA THR A 71 10.06 -7.29 6.18
C THR A 71 8.75 -7.75 6.81
N LEU A 72 7.72 -8.01 6.01
CA LEU A 72 6.40 -8.40 6.52
C LEU A 72 6.34 -9.89 6.80
N ALA A 73 5.72 -10.24 7.93
CA ALA A 73 5.31 -11.60 8.20
C ALA A 73 4.08 -11.98 7.35
N PRO A 74 3.90 -13.25 6.96
CA PRO A 74 2.77 -13.68 6.14
C PRO A 74 1.40 -13.25 6.66
N GLU A 75 1.22 -13.26 7.99
CA GLU A 75 0.00 -12.85 8.67
C GLU A 75 -0.33 -11.35 8.55
N GLN A 76 0.66 -10.53 8.22
CA GLN A 76 0.46 -9.09 8.01
C GLN A 76 -0.05 -8.79 6.59
N LEU A 77 0.06 -9.74 5.65
CA LEU A 77 -0.49 -9.60 4.30
C LEU A 77 -1.88 -10.22 4.24
N ILE A 78 -2.90 -9.37 4.26
CA ILE A 78 -4.29 -9.80 4.29
C ILE A 78 -4.76 -10.14 2.88
N ALA A 79 -5.04 -11.41 2.63
CA ALA A 79 -5.51 -11.89 1.34
C ALA A 79 -6.87 -11.27 0.95
N ALA A 80 -7.02 -10.89 -0.31
CA ALA A 80 -8.29 -10.44 -0.85
C ALA A 80 -9.18 -11.65 -1.18
N HIS A 81 -10.04 -12.02 -0.23
CA HIS A 81 -11.03 -13.07 -0.44
C HIS A 81 -12.14 -12.61 -1.38
N VAL A 82 -12.74 -13.55 -2.13
CA VAL A 82 -13.77 -13.25 -3.14
C VAL A 82 -14.94 -12.47 -2.58
N ASP A 83 -15.33 -12.72 -1.33
CA ASP A 83 -16.44 -12.02 -0.69
C ASP A 83 -16.10 -10.55 -0.40
N VAL A 84 -14.86 -10.27 0.05
CA VAL A 84 -14.38 -8.90 0.24
C VAL A 84 -14.32 -8.16 -1.10
N LEU A 85 -13.90 -8.83 -2.16
CA LEU A 85 -13.83 -8.25 -3.50
C LEU A 85 -15.22 -7.94 -4.07
N ARG A 86 -16.25 -8.73 -3.74
CA ARG A 86 -17.65 -8.44 -4.09
C ARG A 86 -18.15 -7.18 -3.39
N GLU A 87 -17.95 -7.09 -2.07
CA GLU A 87 -18.32 -5.90 -1.30
C GLU A 87 -17.58 -4.65 -1.79
N GLN A 88 -16.28 -4.79 -2.12
CA GLN A 88 -15.52 -3.70 -2.71
C GLN A 88 -16.11 -3.25 -4.05
N ALA A 89 -16.57 -4.16 -4.90
CA ALA A 89 -17.19 -3.81 -6.17
C ALA A 89 -18.49 -3.00 -5.98
N GLU A 90 -19.35 -3.41 -5.03
CA GLU A 90 -20.58 -2.68 -4.69
C GLU A 90 -20.27 -1.27 -4.15
N LEU A 91 -19.27 -1.13 -3.27
CA LEU A 91 -18.82 0.17 -2.75
C LEU A 91 -18.35 1.13 -3.87
N TYR A 92 -17.70 0.60 -4.91
CA TYR A 92 -17.21 1.39 -6.05
C TYR A 92 -18.30 1.68 -7.10
N ALA A 93 -19.43 0.97 -7.06
CA ALA A 93 -20.57 1.21 -7.94
C ALA A 93 -21.40 2.42 -7.52
N HIS A 94 -21.31 2.86 -6.25
CA HIS A 94 -21.95 4.09 -5.80
C HIS A 94 -21.23 5.31 -6.39
N PRO A 95 -21.95 6.25 -7.04
CA PRO A 95 -21.33 7.47 -7.54
C PRO A 95 -20.67 8.19 -6.36
N ARG A 96 -19.40 8.60 -6.54
CA ARG A 96 -18.76 9.54 -5.61
C ARG A 96 -19.74 10.70 -5.44
N ALA A 97 -20.11 11.00 -4.20
CA ALA A 97 -20.76 12.27 -3.89
C ALA A 97 -19.90 13.37 -4.53
N GLU A 98 -20.49 14.16 -5.43
CA GLU A 98 -19.79 15.27 -6.07
C GLU A 98 -19.23 16.20 -4.98
N PRO A 99 -18.01 16.73 -5.15
CA PRO A 99 -17.41 17.67 -4.21
C PRO A 99 -18.18 18.98 -4.11
#